data_AF-A0A2Z4IPF4-F1
#
_entry.id   AF-A0A2Z4IPF4-F1
#
_cell.length_a   1.000
_cell.length_b   1.000
_cell.length_c   1.000
_cell.angle_alpha   90.00
_cell.angle_beta   90.00
_cell.angle_gamma   90.00
#
_symmetry.space_group_name_H-M   'P 1'
#
loop_
_entity.id
_entity.type
_entity.pdbx_description
1 polymer ?
#
loop_
_entity_poly.entity_id
_entity_poly.type
_entity_poly.pdbx_seq_one_letter_code
_entity_poly.pdbx_strand_id
1 'polypeptide(L)'
;MGSRKKLPETNGMGVENYATNEINMVIKQKLSDSEEILIKRFIDTIVEREKYVNVNPKRANKLFDEIHSIFKELRKKKQLKRLEPLMEHNNNSVVNFAAKYYLIVDEKKAINKLKELAKSGGMIAFEINILIDQWKKGEVTFNY
;
A
#
# COMPACT_ATOMS: atom_id res chain seq x y z
N MET A 1 55.53 -50.92 -0.48
CA MET A 1 55.22 -49.67 -1.20
C MET A 1 53.82 -49.80 -1.79
N GLY A 2 52.84 -49.10 -1.22
CA GLY A 2 51.46 -49.10 -1.70
C GLY A 2 50.91 -47.68 -1.66
N SER A 3 50.98 -46.98 -2.79
CA SER A 3 50.50 -45.61 -2.92
C SER A 3 48.97 -45.61 -2.98
N ARG A 4 48.30 -45.19 -1.90
CA ARG A 4 46.87 -44.85 -1.93
C ARG A 4 46.70 -43.51 -2.64
N LYS A 5 46.11 -43.52 -3.85
CA LYS A 5 45.58 -42.31 -4.49
C LYS A 5 44.46 -41.75 -3.62
N LYS A 6 44.59 -40.51 -3.13
CA LYS A 6 43.46 -39.75 -2.58
C LYS A 6 42.53 -39.38 -3.74
N LEU A 7 41.25 -39.73 -3.61
CA LEU A 7 40.20 -39.20 -4.49
C LEU A 7 40.00 -37.70 -4.16
N PRO A 8 39.74 -36.85 -5.16
CA PRO A 8 39.45 -35.44 -4.91
C PRO A 8 38.09 -35.31 -4.22
N GLU A 9 38.07 -34.57 -3.12
CA GLU A 9 36.84 -34.11 -2.47
C GLU A 9 36.05 -33.29 -3.50
N THR A 10 34.89 -33.81 -3.90
CA THR A 10 33.96 -33.05 -4.73
C THR A 10 33.41 -31.90 -3.89
N ASN A 11 33.78 -30.68 -4.24
CA ASN A 11 33.16 -29.44 -3.80
C ASN A 11 31.64 -29.47 -4.10
N GLY A 12 30.85 -30.05 -3.20
CA GLY A 12 29.38 -30.04 -3.24
C GLY A 12 28.78 -28.70 -2.81
N MET A 13 29.38 -27.57 -3.21
CA MET A 13 29.09 -26.26 -2.61
C MET A 13 28.57 -25.21 -3.61
N GLY A 14 27.99 -25.63 -4.75
CA GLY A 14 27.70 -24.70 -5.85
C GLY A 14 26.41 -24.87 -6.63
N VAL A 15 25.49 -25.78 -6.28
CA VAL A 15 24.27 -26.00 -7.09
C VAL A 15 22.99 -25.66 -6.33
N GLU A 16 22.89 -26.02 -5.04
CA GLU A 16 21.69 -25.77 -4.22
C GLU A 16 21.49 -24.28 -3.89
N ASN A 17 22.56 -23.51 -3.71
CA ASN A 17 22.48 -22.08 -3.40
C ASN A 17 22.02 -21.23 -4.60
N TYR A 18 22.37 -21.62 -5.83
CA TYR A 18 22.00 -20.85 -7.03
C TYR A 18 20.52 -21.05 -7.38
N ALA A 19 20.03 -22.30 -7.35
CA ALA A 19 18.62 -22.60 -7.57
C ALA A 19 17.72 -21.92 -6.53
N THR A 20 18.15 -21.89 -5.26
CA THR A 20 17.44 -21.20 -4.18
C THR A 20 17.38 -19.69 -4.40
N ASN A 21 18.47 -19.09 -4.89
CA ASN A 21 18.53 -17.66 -5.20
C ASN A 21 17.64 -17.28 -6.39
N GLU A 22 17.63 -18.07 -7.46
CA GLU A 22 16.76 -17.86 -8.61
C GLU A 22 15.27 -17.96 -8.25
N ILE A 23 14.89 -18.98 -7.48
CA ILE A 23 13.52 -19.14 -6.99
C ILE A 23 13.11 -17.94 -6.13
N ASN A 24 13.98 -17.49 -5.21
CA ASN A 24 13.72 -16.31 -4.39
C ASN A 24 13.58 -15.02 -5.21
N MET A 25 14.34 -14.87 -6.30
CA MET A 25 14.21 -13.73 -7.21
C MET A 25 12.87 -13.75 -7.95
N VAL A 26 12.46 -14.90 -8.50
CA VAL A 26 11.17 -15.04 -9.20
C VAL A 26 9.99 -14.80 -8.24
N ILE A 27 10.08 -15.29 -6.99
CA ILE A 27 9.05 -15.04 -5.97
C ILE A 27 8.97 -13.56 -5.61
N LYS A 28 10.11 -12.88 -5.42
CA LYS A 28 10.15 -11.43 -5.15
C LYS A 28 9.56 -10.62 -6.31
N GLN A 29 9.87 -10.98 -7.55
CA GLN A 29 9.33 -10.30 -8.73
C GLN A 29 7.80 -10.46 -8.80
N LYS A 30 7.28 -11.68 -8.69
CA LYS A 30 5.83 -11.93 -8.70
C LYS A 30 5.09 -11.21 -7.55
N LEU A 31 5.71 -11.12 -6.38
CA LEU A 31 5.17 -10.34 -5.26
C LEU A 31 5.11 -8.84 -5.61
N SER A 32 6.17 -8.28 -6.20
CA SER A 32 6.21 -6.88 -6.67
C SER A 32 5.13 -6.61 -7.73
N ASP A 33 4.93 -7.51 -8.68
CA ASP A 33 3.90 -7.36 -9.72
C ASP A 33 2.50 -7.34 -9.09
N SER A 34 2.25 -8.22 -8.11
CA SER A 34 0.97 -8.26 -7.39
C SER A 34 0.72 -7.00 -6.54
N GLU A 35 1.78 -6.39 -6.02
CA GLU A 35 1.74 -5.15 -5.24
C GLU A 35 1.40 -3.95 -6.11
N GLU A 36 2.07 -3.83 -7.25
CA GLU A 36 1.85 -2.75 -8.21
C GLU A 36 0.43 -2.78 -8.76
N ILE A 37 -0.12 -3.98 -8.99
CA ILE A 37 -1.53 -4.15 -9.38
C ILE A 37 -2.47 -3.60 -8.30
N LEU A 38 -2.22 -3.86 -7.01
CA LEU A 38 -3.07 -3.36 -5.93
C LEU A 38 -3.00 -1.84 -5.80
N ILE A 39 -1.80 -1.25 -5.91
CA ILE A 39 -1.63 0.20 -5.87
C ILE A 39 -2.29 0.88 -7.07
N LYS A 40 -2.12 0.31 -8.27
CA LYS A 40 -2.79 0.82 -9.47
C LYS A 40 -4.30 0.75 -9.33
N ARG A 41 -4.85 -0.38 -8.88
CA ARG A 41 -6.29 -0.52 -8.63
C ARG A 41 -6.78 0.47 -7.58
N PHE A 42 -6.03 0.68 -6.51
CA PHE A 42 -6.36 1.66 -5.48
C PHE A 42 -6.55 3.06 -6.08
N ILE A 43 -5.58 3.51 -6.89
CA ILE A 43 -5.62 4.81 -7.57
C ILE A 43 -6.81 4.87 -8.55
N ASP A 44 -6.92 3.88 -9.44
CA ASP A 44 -7.95 3.82 -10.47
C ASP A 44 -9.37 3.86 -9.86
N THR A 45 -9.60 3.10 -8.79
CA THR A 45 -10.90 3.06 -8.10
C THR A 45 -11.22 4.40 -7.41
N ILE A 46 -10.23 5.09 -6.83
CA ILE A 46 -10.44 6.43 -6.23
C ILE A 46 -10.81 7.45 -7.30
N VAL A 47 -10.06 7.48 -8.41
CA VAL A 47 -10.31 8.40 -9.53
C VAL A 47 -11.67 8.11 -10.16
N GLU A 48 -12.05 6.84 -10.29
CA GLU A 48 -13.37 6.45 -10.78
C GLU A 48 -14.47 6.89 -9.80
N ARG A 49 -14.27 6.72 -8.49
CA ARG A 49 -15.24 7.13 -7.46
C ARG A 49 -15.58 8.60 -7.55
N GLU A 50 -14.56 9.45 -7.74
CA GLU A 50 -14.70 10.91 -7.83
C GLU A 50 -15.73 11.32 -8.90
N LYS A 51 -15.79 10.62 -10.04
CA LYS A 51 -16.75 10.86 -11.12
C LYS A 51 -18.21 10.63 -10.71
N TYR A 52 -18.45 9.80 -9.69
CA TYR A 52 -19.80 9.38 -9.29
C TYR A 52 -20.30 9.99 -7.99
N VAL A 53 -19.46 10.65 -7.19
CA VAL A 53 -19.84 11.17 -5.86
C VAL A 53 -21.13 12.02 -5.93
N ASN A 54 -21.24 12.87 -6.95
CA ASN A 54 -22.38 13.77 -7.13
C ASN A 54 -23.39 13.31 -8.20
N VAL A 55 -23.14 12.16 -8.85
CA VAL A 55 -23.95 11.68 -10.00
C VAL A 55 -24.69 10.40 -9.67
N ASN A 56 -24.01 9.44 -9.04
CA ASN A 56 -24.56 8.15 -8.65
C ASN A 56 -23.98 7.72 -7.31
N PRO A 57 -24.56 8.18 -6.19
CA PRO A 57 -24.06 7.88 -4.85
C PRO A 57 -23.99 6.38 -4.54
N LYS A 58 -24.92 5.58 -5.09
CA LYS A 58 -24.90 4.12 -4.94
C LYS A 58 -23.63 3.52 -5.56
N ARG A 59 -23.23 3.98 -6.75
CA ARG A 59 -21.99 3.55 -7.40
C ARG A 59 -20.75 4.09 -6.66
N ALA A 60 -20.78 5.34 -6.21
CA ALA A 60 -19.69 5.91 -5.42
C ALA A 60 -19.45 5.15 -4.10
N ASN A 61 -20.51 4.67 -3.45
CA ASN A 61 -20.40 3.85 -2.25
C ASN A 61 -19.82 2.45 -2.55
N LYS A 62 -20.25 1.79 -3.64
CA LYS A 62 -19.63 0.53 -4.05
C LYS A 62 -18.12 0.67 -4.31
N LEU A 63 -17.72 1.76 -4.96
CA LEU A 63 -16.30 2.05 -5.20
C LEU A 63 -15.57 2.38 -3.89
N PHE A 64 -16.23 3.01 -2.93
CA PHE A 64 -15.68 3.20 -1.58
C PHE A 64 -15.39 1.87 -0.88
N ASP A 65 -16.34 0.93 -0.95
CA ASP A 65 -16.17 -0.42 -0.39
C ASP A 65 -15.01 -1.16 -1.06
N GLU A 66 -14.85 -1.01 -2.38
CA GLU A 66 -13.71 -1.58 -3.10
C GLU A 66 -12.37 -0.96 -2.67
N ILE A 67 -12.29 0.37 -2.56
CA ILE A 67 -11.08 1.07 -2.04
C ILE A 67 -10.70 0.51 -0.67
N HIS A 68 -11.69 0.32 0.19
CA HIS A 68 -11.50 -0.23 1.52
C HIS A 68 -11.06 -1.71 1.50
N SER A 69 -11.60 -2.51 0.58
CA SER A 69 -11.14 -3.89 0.36
C SER A 69 -9.68 -3.94 -0.07
N ILE A 70 -9.27 -3.07 -1.00
CA ILE A 70 -7.87 -2.98 -1.46
C ILE A 70 -6.95 -2.59 -0.30
N PHE A 71 -7.36 -1.63 0.54
CA PHE A 71 -6.61 -1.27 1.75
C PHE A 71 -6.44 -2.46 2.71
N LYS A 72 -7.49 -3.24 2.95
CA LYS A 72 -7.43 -4.47 3.77
C LYS A 72 -6.41 -5.46 3.21
N GLU A 73 -6.38 -5.64 1.89
CA GLU A 73 -5.41 -6.51 1.22
C GLU A 73 -3.98 -6.00 1.37
N LEU A 74 -3.74 -4.71 1.16
CA LEU A 74 -2.42 -4.08 1.37
C LEU A 74 -1.97 -4.22 2.82
N ARG A 75 -2.88 -4.07 3.79
CA ARG A 75 -2.61 -4.27 5.22
C ARG A 75 -2.22 -5.71 5.52
N LYS A 76 -3.00 -6.69 5.05
CA LYS A 76 -2.73 -8.12 5.22
C LYS A 76 -1.37 -8.51 4.66
N LYS A 77 -0.97 -7.91 3.54
CA LYS A 77 0.33 -8.14 2.90
C LYS A 77 1.47 -7.28 3.48
N LYS A 78 1.23 -6.47 4.51
CA LYS A 78 2.20 -5.54 5.13
C LYS A 78 2.79 -4.51 4.14
N GLN A 79 1.99 -4.07 3.18
CA GLN A 79 2.40 -3.22 2.06
C GLN A 79 1.92 -1.77 2.17
N LEU A 80 1.36 -1.35 3.31
CA LEU A 80 0.83 0.00 3.48
C LEU A 80 1.86 1.11 3.30
N LYS A 81 3.16 0.82 3.47
CA LYS A 81 4.24 1.76 3.14
C LYS A 81 4.20 2.24 1.68
N ARG A 82 3.64 1.44 0.76
CA ARG A 82 3.46 1.80 -0.65
C ARG A 82 2.47 2.94 -0.87
N LEU A 83 1.65 3.30 0.13
CA LEU A 83 0.76 4.46 0.05
C LEU A 83 1.51 5.79 0.22
N GLU A 84 2.73 5.76 0.77
CA GLU A 84 3.53 6.96 1.02
C GLU A 84 3.75 7.83 -0.21
N PRO A 85 4.24 7.33 -1.36
CA PRO A 85 4.40 8.14 -2.56
C PRO A 85 3.08 8.70 -3.10
N LEU A 86 1.94 8.07 -2.80
CA LEU A 86 0.63 8.54 -3.27
C LEU A 86 0.14 9.79 -2.54
N MET A 87 0.77 10.14 -1.42
CA MET A 87 0.51 11.40 -0.73
C MET A 87 0.99 12.64 -1.52
N GLU A 88 1.77 12.44 -2.57
CA GLU A 88 2.21 13.49 -3.51
C GLU A 88 1.55 13.36 -4.89
N HIS A 89 0.46 12.60 -4.98
CA HIS A 89 -0.26 12.40 -6.24
C HIS A 89 -0.94 13.71 -6.71
N ASN A 90 -1.06 13.88 -8.03
CA ASN A 90 -1.70 15.05 -8.66
C ASN A 90 -3.23 15.12 -8.49
N ASN A 91 -3.85 14.05 -7.99
CA ASN A 91 -5.28 13.99 -7.69
C ASN A 91 -5.52 14.08 -6.16
N ASN A 92 -6.24 15.12 -5.73
CA ASN A 92 -6.54 15.38 -4.31
C ASN A 92 -7.31 14.25 -3.62
N SER A 93 -8.22 13.58 -4.34
CA SER A 93 -8.94 12.42 -3.80
C SER A 93 -7.96 11.26 -3.50
N VAL A 94 -6.99 11.01 -4.39
CA VAL A 94 -5.93 10.01 -4.16
C VAL A 94 -5.07 10.38 -2.96
N VAL A 95 -4.61 11.63 -2.87
CA VAL A 95 -3.83 12.13 -1.73
C VAL A 95 -4.61 11.97 -0.42
N ASN A 96 -5.90 12.32 -0.42
CA ASN A 96 -6.78 12.19 0.73
C ASN A 96 -6.83 10.73 1.22
N PHE A 97 -7.20 9.79 0.36
CA PHE A 97 -7.29 8.37 0.73
C PHE A 97 -5.94 7.78 1.15
N ALA A 98 -4.87 8.11 0.44
CA ALA A 98 -3.53 7.65 0.77
C ALA A 98 -3.13 8.12 2.18
N ALA A 99 -3.23 9.41 2.47
CA ALA A 99 -2.86 9.97 3.77
C ALA A 99 -3.78 9.46 4.89
N LYS A 100 -5.09 9.31 4.65
CA LYS A 100 -6.05 8.72 5.60
C LYS A 100 -5.62 7.32 6.05
N TYR A 101 -5.30 6.44 5.10
CA TYR A 101 -4.88 5.08 5.43
C TYR A 101 -3.42 4.97 5.89
N TYR A 102 -2.58 5.97 5.59
CA TYR A 102 -1.21 6.03 6.08
C TYR A 102 -1.11 6.43 7.56
N LEU A 103 -2.22 6.88 8.19
CA LEU A 103 -2.28 7.16 9.63
C LEU A 103 -1.79 5.99 10.50
N ILE A 104 -2.06 4.74 10.09
CA ILE A 104 -1.61 3.54 10.83
C ILE A 104 -0.15 3.15 10.59
N VAL A 105 0.53 3.81 9.65
CA VAL A 105 1.94 3.57 9.35
C VAL A 105 2.81 4.64 9.99
N ASP A 106 2.48 5.91 9.74
CA ASP A 106 3.14 7.08 10.30
C ASP A 106 2.10 8.20 10.46
N GLU A 107 1.54 8.27 11.66
CA GLU A 107 0.52 9.25 12.02
C GLU A 107 0.99 10.69 11.78
N LYS A 108 2.22 11.01 12.20
CA LYS A 108 2.75 12.38 12.12
C LYS A 108 2.83 12.83 10.67
N LYS A 109 3.35 11.98 9.78
CA LYS A 109 3.47 12.29 8.35
C LYS A 109 2.11 12.39 7.69
N ALA A 110 1.21 11.45 7.96
CA ALA A 110 -0.16 11.45 7.44
C ALA A 110 -0.95 12.68 7.87
N ILE A 111 -0.95 13.04 9.16
CA ILE A 111 -1.65 14.23 9.68
C ILE A 111 -1.11 15.50 9.03
N ASN A 112 0.21 15.62 8.85
CA ASN A 112 0.80 16.79 8.21
C ASN A 112 0.31 16.95 6.77
N LYS A 113 0.30 15.87 5.99
CA LYS A 113 -0.21 15.91 4.61
C LYS A 113 -1.71 16.20 4.57
N LEU A 114 -2.51 15.60 5.45
CA LEU A 114 -3.94 15.88 5.55
C LEU A 114 -4.21 17.36 5.85
N LYS A 115 -3.48 17.95 6.81
CA LYS A 115 -3.58 19.39 7.12
C LYS A 115 -3.18 20.27 5.94
N GLU A 116 -2.15 19.89 5.19
CA GLU A 116 -1.76 20.58 3.96
C GLU A 116 -2.89 20.56 2.95
N LEU A 117 -3.47 19.38 2.68
CA LEU A 117 -4.58 19.21 1.75
C LEU A 117 -5.82 20.00 2.19
N ALA A 118 -6.10 20.07 3.49
CA ALA A 118 -7.22 20.83 4.04
C ALA A 118 -7.12 22.34 3.84
N LYS A 119 -5.92 22.90 3.56
CA LYS A 119 -5.78 24.33 3.23
C LYS A 119 -6.50 24.72 1.95
N SER A 120 -6.79 23.76 1.06
CA SER A 120 -7.54 24.00 -0.18
C SER A 120 -9.01 24.35 0.05
N GLY A 121 -9.55 24.11 1.26
CA GLY A 121 -10.93 24.41 1.60
C GLY A 121 -11.95 23.40 1.04
N GLY A 122 -13.22 23.79 1.04
CA GLY A 122 -14.33 22.98 0.53
C GLY A 122 -14.66 21.72 1.34
N MET A 123 -15.40 20.80 0.71
CA MET A 123 -15.87 19.58 1.37
C MET A 123 -14.73 18.67 1.83
N ILE A 124 -13.66 18.57 1.04
CA ILE A 124 -12.48 17.77 1.38
C ILE A 124 -11.84 18.29 2.68
N ALA A 125 -11.67 19.61 2.84
CA ALA A 125 -11.14 20.19 4.06
C ALA A 125 -12.03 19.91 5.28
N PHE A 126 -13.35 20.02 5.13
CA PHE A 126 -14.30 19.70 6.19
C PHE A 126 -14.18 18.24 6.64
N GLU A 127 -14.18 17.29 5.71
CA GLU A 127 -14.01 15.86 6.01
C GLU A 127 -12.67 15.57 6.71
N ILE A 128 -11.59 16.20 6.26
CA ILE A 128 -10.25 16.00 6.84
C ILE A 128 -10.21 16.51 8.27
N ASN A 129 -10.77 17.69 8.55
CA ASN A 129 -10.76 18.27 9.88
C ASN A 129 -11.52 17.39 10.89
N ILE A 130 -12.68 16.86 10.47
CA ILE A 130 -13.45 15.89 11.28
C ILE A 130 -12.62 14.63 11.54
N LEU A 131 -12.01 14.06 10.49
CA LEU A 131 -11.19 12.86 10.66
C LEU A 131 -10.03 13.08 11.64
N ILE A 132 -9.29 14.19 11.50
CA ILE A 132 -8.14 14.47 12.38
C ILE A 132 -8.61 14.62 13.83
N ASP A 133 -9.74 15.28 14.05
CA ASP A 133 -10.32 15.43 15.39
C ASP A 133 -10.71 14.07 15.99
N GLN A 134 -11.46 13.27 15.24
CA GLN A 134 -11.89 11.93 15.68
C GLN A 134 -10.72 10.97 15.89
N TRP A 135 -9.68 11.04 15.04
CA TRP A 135 -8.46 10.25 15.17
C TRP A 135 -7.75 10.57 16.49
N LYS A 136 -7.55 11.86 16.78
CA LYS A 136 -6.89 12.30 18.02
C LYS A 136 -7.65 11.94 19.28
N LYS A 137 -8.98 11.87 19.20
CA LYS A 137 -9.85 11.41 20.29
C LYS A 137 -9.85 9.88 20.44
N GLY A 138 -9.27 9.14 19.50
CA GLY A 138 -9.33 7.68 19.46
C GLY A 138 -10.71 7.13 19.06
N GLU A 139 -11.60 7.98 18.54
CA GLU A 139 -12.96 7.62 18.11
C GLU A 139 -12.98 6.90 16.76
N VAL A 140 -11.95 7.13 15.93
CA VAL A 140 -11.75 6.44 14.66
C VAL A 140 -10.50 5.59 14.75
N THR A 141 -10.66 4.31 14.43
CA THR A 141 -9.55 3.35 14.31
C THR A 141 -9.72 2.51 13.05
N PHE A 142 -8.60 2.10 12.44
CA PHE A 142 -8.60 1.19 11.28
C PHE A 142 -8.21 -0.23 11.73
N ASN A 143 -8.97 -0.79 12.66
CA ASN A 143 -8.65 -2.08 13.32
C ASN A 143 -9.06 -3.34 12.54
N TYR A 144 -9.70 -3.18 11.38
CA TYR A 144 -10.27 -4.26 10.57
C TYR A 144 -9.33 -4.91 9.54
#